data_AF-A0A1Q8BDC8-F1
#
_entry.id   AF-A0A1Q8BDC8-F1
#
_cell.length_a   1.000
_cell.length_b   1.000
_cell.length_c   1.000
_cell.angle_alpha   90.00
_cell.angle_beta   90.00
_cell.angle_gamma   90.00
#
_symmetry.space_group_name_H-M   'P 1'
#
loop_
_entity.id
_entity.type
_entity.pdbx_description
1 polymer ?
#
loop_
_entity_poly.entity_id
_entity_poly.type
_entity_poly.pdbx_seq_one_letter_code
_entity_poly.pdbx_strand_id
1 'polypeptide(L)'
;MGRARDEKLLLMSPVEALSGSPAASEAPISLTQDQALGIEILQGASVAGSFAMSKRELGVGSSVTMELDIVSVGKSPAVLLKLEGVFSEGLDFEEGNASVRRVDGIIELKGKRLDYMSSHEVRILLRAKHKGTFEVKPKVLFVDERGVLGSFEFQPIAVVVRELGISGWLKGPK
;
A
#
# COMPACT_ATOMS: atom_id res chain seq x y z
N MET A 1 39.62 60.95 -19.98
CA MET A 1 39.69 60.22 -18.70
C MET A 1 38.27 60.01 -18.18
N GLY A 2 37.68 58.86 -18.45
CA GLY A 2 36.38 58.44 -17.90
C GLY A 2 36.61 57.31 -16.91
N ARG A 3 36.15 57.45 -15.68
CA ARG A 3 36.18 56.39 -14.66
C ARG A 3 34.76 55.85 -14.50
N ALA A 4 34.56 54.65 -15.00
CA ALA A 4 33.34 53.87 -14.84
C ALA A 4 33.44 52.99 -13.58
N ARG A 5 32.30 52.90 -12.89
CA ARG A 5 31.74 51.77 -12.12
C ARG A 5 32.69 50.84 -11.37
N ASP A 6 32.44 50.73 -10.07
CA ASP A 6 32.21 49.41 -9.48
C ASP A 6 31.30 49.52 -8.25
N GLU A 7 30.10 48.99 -8.40
CA GLU A 7 29.05 48.85 -7.40
C GLU A 7 29.27 47.53 -6.67
N LYS A 8 29.86 47.60 -5.48
CA LYS A 8 30.16 46.43 -4.64
C LYS A 8 28.93 46.03 -3.83
N LEU A 9 28.13 45.10 -4.37
CA LEU A 9 27.07 44.43 -3.61
C LEU A 9 27.72 43.49 -2.58
N LEU A 10 27.62 43.84 -1.29
CA LEU A 10 27.94 42.96 -0.18
C LEU A 10 26.77 42.00 0.05
N LEU A 11 26.95 40.74 -0.33
CA LEU A 11 26.06 39.66 0.07
C LEU A 11 26.34 39.34 1.55
N MET A 12 25.36 39.63 2.41
CA MET A 12 25.36 39.20 3.81
C MET A 12 25.32 37.67 3.88
N SER A 13 26.08 37.11 4.82
CA SER A 13 26.13 35.68 5.10
C SER A 13 24.87 35.24 5.87
N PRO A 14 24.25 34.08 5.59
CA PRO A 14 22.98 33.64 6.20
C PRO A 14 22.97 33.47 7.73
N VAL A 15 24.12 33.58 8.39
CA VAL A 15 24.27 33.32 9.83
C VAL A 15 23.89 34.51 10.72
N GLU A 16 23.76 35.73 10.19
CA GLU A 16 23.48 36.92 11.00
C GLU A 16 21.97 37.25 11.16
N ALA A 17 21.06 36.48 10.57
CA ALA A 17 19.62 36.74 10.64
C ALA A 17 18.88 36.06 11.82
N LEU A 18 19.57 35.33 12.70
CA LEU A 18 18.92 34.52 13.74
C LEU A 18 18.97 35.09 15.17
N SER A 19 19.43 36.34 15.36
CA SER A 19 19.42 36.99 16.67
C SER A 19 18.16 37.83 16.90
N GLY A 20 17.00 37.17 16.94
CA GLY A 20 15.72 37.79 17.26
C GLY A 20 14.73 36.79 17.84
N SER A 21 14.72 36.63 19.17
CA SER A 21 13.64 35.93 19.89
C SER A 21 12.37 36.80 19.87
N PRO A 22 11.19 36.23 19.56
CA PRO A 22 10.19 36.14 20.64
C PRO A 22 9.25 34.92 20.57
N ALA A 23 8.75 34.54 21.75
CA ALA A 23 7.53 33.75 22.02
C ALA A 23 7.46 32.30 21.49
N ALA A 24 7.78 31.35 22.37
CA ALA A 24 7.42 29.96 22.19
C ALA A 24 5.90 29.78 22.38
N SER A 25 5.15 29.71 21.28
CA SER A 25 3.88 28.97 21.26
C SER A 25 4.22 27.49 21.08
N GLU A 26 4.07 26.70 22.15
CA GLU A 26 4.11 25.25 22.07
C GLU A 26 2.87 24.75 21.31
N ALA A 27 2.98 24.70 19.98
CA ALA A 27 2.16 23.80 19.20
C ALA A 27 2.85 22.42 19.22
N PRO A 28 2.14 21.31 19.46
CA PRO A 28 2.74 19.99 19.32
C PRO A 28 3.17 19.84 17.87
N ILE A 29 4.49 19.79 17.65
CA ILE A 29 5.08 19.40 16.38
C ILE A 29 4.65 17.94 16.20
N SER A 30 3.63 17.71 15.39
CA SER A 30 3.37 16.37 14.88
C SER A 30 4.63 15.97 14.13
N LEU A 31 5.37 15.02 14.69
CA LEU A 31 6.48 14.32 14.04
C LEU A 31 5.90 13.58 12.84
N THR A 32 5.58 14.31 11.78
CA THR A 32 5.41 13.74 10.46
C THR A 32 6.82 13.37 10.05
N GLN A 33 7.11 12.11 10.31
CA GLN A 33 8.32 11.37 10.06
C GLN A 33 8.80 11.59 8.61
N ASP A 34 9.55 12.66 8.41
CA ASP A 34 10.46 12.82 7.27
C ASP A 34 11.63 11.87 7.52
N GLN A 35 11.37 10.56 7.41
CA GLN A 35 12.43 9.58 7.44
C GLN A 35 13.23 9.75 6.15
N ALA A 36 14.52 10.06 6.31
CA ALA A 36 15.54 9.94 5.29
C ALA A 36 15.64 8.46 4.82
N LEU A 37 14.67 7.99 4.05
CA LEU A 37 14.52 6.60 3.57
C LEU A 37 15.40 6.27 2.34
N GLY A 38 16.42 7.07 2.06
CA GLY A 38 17.14 6.97 0.77
C GLY A 38 18.18 5.86 0.67
N ILE A 39 18.78 5.44 1.79
CA ILE A 39 19.97 4.57 1.77
C ILE A 39 19.78 3.28 2.58
N GLU A 40 18.99 3.30 3.66
CA GLU A 40 18.82 2.13 4.53
C GLU A 40 17.90 1.04 3.91
N ILE A 41 16.90 1.43 3.11
CA ILE A 41 16.05 0.49 2.34
C ILE A 41 16.90 -0.35 1.38
N LEU A 42 18.00 0.20 0.87
CA LEU A 42 18.85 -0.46 -0.12
C LEU A 42 19.76 -1.55 0.47
N GLN A 43 19.94 -1.58 1.79
CA GLN A 43 20.78 -2.58 2.47
C GLN A 43 19.96 -3.67 3.19
N GLY A 44 18.70 -3.38 3.55
CA GLY A 44 17.82 -4.32 4.23
C GLY A 44 16.87 -5.09 3.31
N ALA A 45 15.86 -5.69 3.92
CA ALA A 45 14.79 -6.38 3.21
C ALA A 45 13.90 -5.33 2.57
N SER A 46 13.54 -5.55 1.32
CA SER A 46 12.61 -4.70 0.58
C SER A 46 11.74 -5.59 -0.29
N VAL A 47 10.47 -5.23 -0.36
CA VAL A 47 9.45 -5.99 -1.07
C VAL A 47 8.80 -5.07 -2.08
N ALA A 48 8.58 -5.59 -3.28
CA ALA A 48 7.73 -4.98 -4.29
C ALA A 48 6.67 -6.00 -4.72
N GLY A 49 5.70 -5.56 -5.50
CA GLY A 49 4.69 -6.48 -5.98
C GLY A 49 3.66 -5.85 -6.91
N SER A 50 2.84 -6.73 -7.47
CA SER A 50 1.68 -6.38 -8.29
C SER A 50 0.40 -6.92 -7.63
N PHE A 51 -0.72 -6.26 -7.93
CA PHE A 51 -2.04 -6.68 -7.50
C PHE A 51 -2.97 -6.63 -8.70
N ALA A 52 -3.68 -7.72 -8.94
CA ALA A 52 -4.65 -7.86 -10.02
C ALA A 52 -5.95 -8.49 -9.52
N MET A 53 -7.03 -8.23 -10.26
CA MET A 53 -8.31 -8.90 -10.12
C MET A 53 -8.80 -9.30 -11.50
N SER A 54 -9.38 -10.50 -11.63
CA SER A 54 -9.85 -11.01 -12.93
C SER A 54 -10.99 -10.18 -13.54
N LYS A 55 -11.72 -9.43 -12.72
CA LYS A 55 -12.76 -8.45 -13.12
C LYS A 55 -12.91 -7.39 -12.03
N ARG A 56 -13.27 -6.17 -12.45
CA ARG A 56 -13.51 -5.02 -11.54
C ARG A 56 -14.98 -4.61 -11.46
N GLU A 57 -15.83 -5.15 -12.33
CA GLU A 57 -17.28 -5.04 -12.23
C GLU A 57 -17.87 -6.38 -11.82
N LEU A 58 -18.60 -6.41 -10.71
CA LEU A 58 -19.15 -7.61 -10.08
C LEU A 58 -20.67 -7.49 -9.94
N GLY A 59 -21.37 -8.61 -10.08
CA GLY A 59 -22.75 -8.73 -9.60
C GLY A 59 -22.76 -9.06 -8.11
N VAL A 60 -23.72 -8.54 -7.34
CA VAL A 60 -23.97 -9.00 -5.97
C VAL A 60 -24.13 -10.53 -5.98
N GLY A 61 -23.45 -11.21 -5.05
CA GLY A 61 -23.42 -12.67 -4.96
C GLY A 61 -22.36 -13.34 -5.85
N SER A 62 -21.75 -12.62 -6.78
CA SER A 62 -20.66 -13.17 -7.60
C SER A 62 -19.32 -13.16 -6.87
N SER A 63 -18.43 -14.08 -7.26
CA SER A 63 -17.07 -14.16 -6.74
C SER A 63 -16.04 -13.66 -7.76
N VAL A 64 -14.89 -13.22 -7.25
CA VAL A 64 -13.73 -12.76 -8.02
C VAL A 64 -12.45 -13.22 -7.33
N THR A 65 -11.44 -13.57 -8.11
CA THR A 65 -10.11 -13.88 -7.58
C THR A 65 -9.27 -12.61 -7.58
N MET A 66 -8.72 -12.29 -6.41
CA MET A 66 -7.63 -11.35 -6.24
C MET A 66 -6.30 -12.11 -6.27
N GLU A 67 -5.34 -11.59 -7.01
CA GLU A 67 -4.00 -12.15 -7.16
C GLU A 67 -2.98 -11.09 -6.77
N LEU A 68 -2.06 -11.44 -5.87
CA LEU A 68 -0.91 -10.61 -5.52
C LEU A 68 0.37 -11.38 -5.81
N ASP A 69 1.29 -10.76 -6.54
CA ASP A 69 2.66 -11.24 -6.67
C ASP A 69 3.56 -10.40 -5.79
N ILE A 70 4.21 -11.04 -4.82
CA ILE A 70 5.10 -10.40 -3.86
C ILE A 70 6.52 -10.84 -4.21
N VAL A 71 7.44 -9.91 -4.42
CA VAL A 71 8.85 -10.21 -4.74
C VAL A 71 9.78 -9.50 -3.77
N SER A 72 10.81 -10.22 -3.29
CA SER A 72 11.89 -9.60 -2.53
C SER A 72 12.88 -8.92 -3.49
N VAL A 73 13.04 -7.61 -3.34
CA VAL A 73 13.96 -6.78 -4.13
C VAL A 73 15.13 -6.25 -3.29
N GLY A 74 15.05 -6.39 -1.96
CA GLY A 74 16.12 -6.02 -1.03
C GLY A 74 17.21 -7.08 -0.96
N LYS A 75 18.42 -6.68 -0.54
CA LYS A 75 19.58 -7.58 -0.51
C LYS A 75 19.51 -8.62 0.61
N SER A 76 18.75 -8.34 1.66
CA SER A 76 18.50 -9.31 2.73
C SER A 76 17.15 -10.02 2.54
N PRO A 77 17.00 -11.22 3.10
CA PRO A 77 15.73 -11.94 3.09
C PRO A 77 14.62 -11.16 3.79
N ALA A 78 13.39 -11.30 3.29
CA ALA A 78 12.17 -10.79 3.92
C ALA A 78 11.35 -11.95 4.49
N VAL A 79 10.76 -11.78 5.67
CA VAL A 79 9.79 -12.73 6.23
C VAL A 79 8.41 -12.07 6.22
N LEU A 80 7.51 -12.60 5.39
CA LEU A 80 6.16 -12.08 5.23
C LEU A 80 5.28 -12.48 6.43
N LEU A 81 4.69 -11.48 7.09
CA LEU A 81 3.87 -11.69 8.28
C LEU A 81 2.39 -11.80 7.92
N LYS A 82 1.85 -10.75 7.30
CA LYS A 82 0.42 -10.62 7.04
C LYS A 82 0.09 -9.66 5.91
N LEU A 83 -1.11 -9.82 5.35
CA LEU A 83 -1.77 -8.88 4.45
C LEU A 83 -2.94 -8.19 5.19
N GLU A 84 -3.02 -6.88 5.00
CA GLU A 84 -4.07 -6.00 5.50
C GLU A 84 -4.75 -5.29 4.32
N GLY A 85 -5.91 -4.65 4.54
CA GLY A 85 -6.59 -3.85 3.51
C GLY A 85 -7.18 -4.66 2.34
N VAL A 86 -7.30 -5.98 2.53
CA VAL A 86 -7.88 -6.92 1.54
C VAL A 86 -9.41 -6.87 1.54
N PHE A 87 -10.01 -6.63 2.70
CA PHE A 87 -11.46 -6.65 2.88
C PHE A 87 -12.01 -5.23 2.85
N SER A 88 -13.16 -5.07 2.21
CA SER A 88 -13.95 -3.84 2.20
C SER A 88 -15.41 -4.19 2.53
N GLU A 89 -16.22 -3.20 2.92
CA GLU A 89 -17.61 -3.46 3.35
C GLU A 89 -18.44 -4.23 2.31
N GLY A 90 -18.13 -4.07 1.01
CA GLY A 90 -18.83 -4.76 -0.08
C GLY A 90 -18.22 -6.07 -0.53
N LEU A 91 -17.02 -6.43 -0.07
CA LEU A 91 -16.27 -7.60 -0.52
C LEU A 91 -15.86 -8.45 0.68
N ASP A 92 -16.32 -9.70 0.69
CA ASP A 92 -16.07 -10.63 1.78
C ASP A 92 -15.19 -11.79 1.32
N PHE A 93 -14.47 -12.41 2.26
CA PHE A 93 -13.69 -13.61 1.99
C PHE A 93 -14.61 -14.80 1.71
N GLU A 94 -14.30 -15.59 0.69
CA GLU A 94 -14.96 -16.88 0.50
C GLU A 94 -14.16 -17.99 1.21
N GLU A 95 -14.83 -18.73 2.08
CA GLU A 95 -14.25 -19.82 2.87
C GLU A 95 -13.86 -20.97 1.92
N GLY A 96 -12.57 -21.35 1.91
CA GLY A 96 -12.03 -22.35 0.97
C GLY A 96 -10.63 -22.04 0.41
N ASN A 97 -10.07 -20.85 0.67
CA ASN A 97 -8.67 -20.55 0.30
C ASN A 97 -7.69 -21.31 1.22
N ALA A 98 -7.26 -22.51 0.81
CA ALA A 98 -6.52 -23.46 1.64
C ALA A 98 -5.17 -22.97 2.21
N SER A 99 -4.57 -21.91 1.64
CA SER A 99 -3.26 -21.40 2.07
C SER A 99 -3.34 -20.29 3.13
N VAL A 100 -4.49 -19.64 3.31
CA VAL A 100 -4.60 -18.35 4.01
C VAL A 100 -5.63 -18.42 5.14
N ARG A 101 -5.21 -18.05 6.35
CA ARG A 101 -6.10 -17.89 7.50
C ARG A 101 -6.55 -16.44 7.61
N ARG A 102 -7.87 -16.22 7.67
CA ARG A 102 -8.45 -14.93 8.04
C ARG A 102 -8.51 -14.84 9.57
N VAL A 103 -7.99 -13.75 10.13
CA VAL A 103 -8.11 -13.37 11.55
C VAL A 103 -8.40 -11.88 11.59
N ASP A 104 -9.56 -11.46 12.09
CA ASP A 104 -9.91 -10.05 12.30
C ASP A 104 -9.69 -9.12 11.08
N GLY A 105 -9.99 -9.58 9.87
CA GLY A 105 -9.81 -8.78 8.65
C GLY A 105 -8.35 -8.72 8.16
N ILE A 106 -7.51 -9.61 8.68
CA ILE A 106 -6.12 -9.80 8.30
C ILE A 106 -5.96 -11.19 7.70
N ILE A 107 -5.05 -11.30 6.74
CA ILE A 107 -4.61 -12.56 6.14
C ILE A 107 -3.21 -12.90 6.66
N GLU A 108 -3.07 -14.01 7.38
CA GLU A 108 -1.75 -14.47 7.82
C GLU A 108 -0.98 -15.11 6.67
N LEU A 109 0.27 -14.66 6.47
CA LEU A 109 1.21 -15.24 5.49
C LEU A 109 2.17 -16.26 6.12
N LYS A 110 1.91 -16.64 7.38
CA LYS A 110 2.59 -17.72 8.13
C LYS A 110 4.12 -17.62 8.17
N GLY A 111 4.67 -16.41 8.14
CA GLY A 111 6.12 -16.21 8.19
C GLY A 111 6.83 -16.70 6.93
N LYS A 112 6.18 -16.63 5.76
CA LYS A 112 6.79 -17.04 4.49
C LYS A 112 8.07 -16.24 4.24
N ARG A 113 9.21 -16.92 4.26
CA ARG A 113 10.50 -16.32 3.92
C ARG A 113 10.66 -16.18 2.40
N LEU A 114 11.14 -15.02 1.98
CA LEU A 114 11.56 -14.67 0.63
C LEU A 114 13.05 -14.30 0.65
N ASP A 115 13.88 -15.12 0.02
CA ASP A 115 15.26 -14.76 -0.29
C ASP A 115 15.31 -13.75 -1.46
N TYR A 116 16.48 -13.17 -1.73
CA TYR A 116 16.66 -12.17 -2.79
C TYR A 116 16.10 -12.66 -4.14
N MET A 117 15.28 -11.83 -4.78
CA MET A 117 14.62 -12.10 -6.07
C MET A 117 13.67 -13.31 -6.08
N SER A 118 13.37 -13.88 -4.93
CA SER A 118 12.30 -14.88 -4.82
C SER A 118 10.94 -14.21 -4.72
N SER A 119 9.92 -14.91 -5.22
CA SER A 119 8.53 -14.43 -5.21
C SER A 119 7.60 -15.36 -4.45
N HIS A 120 6.47 -14.80 -4.01
CA HIS A 120 5.36 -15.53 -3.46
C HIS A 120 4.05 -14.97 -4.01
N GLU A 121 3.27 -15.86 -4.61
CA GLU A 121 1.94 -15.56 -5.14
C GLU A 121 0.87 -15.85 -4.07
N VAL A 122 -0.06 -14.92 -3.91
CA VAL A 122 -1.21 -15.05 -3.02
C VAL A 122 -2.50 -14.91 -3.84
N ARG A 123 -3.34 -15.96 -3.83
CA ARG A 123 -4.66 -15.97 -4.46
C ARG A 123 -5.75 -16.00 -3.41
N ILE A 124 -6.69 -15.05 -3.51
CA ILE A 124 -7.78 -14.89 -2.54
C ILE A 124 -9.09 -14.78 -3.30
N LEU A 125 -9.99 -15.73 -3.06
CA LEU A 125 -11.36 -15.67 -3.55
C LEU A 125 -12.20 -14.73 -2.68
N LEU A 126 -12.78 -13.70 -3.31
CA LEU A 126 -13.65 -12.70 -2.68
C LEU A 126 -15.06 -12.81 -3.26
N ARG A 127 -16.07 -12.62 -2.42
CA ARG A 127 -17.49 -12.59 -2.78
C ARG A 127 -18.08 -11.20 -2.58
N ALA A 128 -18.76 -10.69 -3.61
CA ALA A 128 -19.46 -9.42 -3.56
C ALA A 128 -20.77 -9.54 -2.74
N LYS A 129 -20.91 -8.74 -1.68
CA LYS A 129 -22.06 -8.79 -0.75
C LYS A 129 -23.03 -7.62 -0.94
N HIS A 130 -22.50 -6.42 -1.15
CA HIS A 130 -23.29 -5.20 -1.22
C HIS A 130 -22.97 -4.44 -2.50
N LYS A 131 -24.00 -3.82 -3.10
CA LYS A 131 -23.81 -2.91 -4.23
C LYS A 131 -23.04 -1.66 -3.78
N GLY A 132 -22.24 -1.10 -4.68
CA GLY A 132 -21.44 0.09 -4.41
C GLY A 132 -20.12 0.08 -5.15
N THR A 133 -19.33 1.12 -4.93
CA THR A 133 -17.95 1.19 -5.38
C THR A 133 -17.05 1.08 -4.17
N PHE A 134 -16.13 0.12 -4.19
CA PHE A 134 -15.24 -0.18 -3.08
C PHE A 134 -13.81 -0.06 -3.56
N GLU A 135 -12.96 0.55 -2.74
CA GLU A 135 -11.52 0.51 -2.97
C GLU A 135 -10.92 -0.69 -2.24
N VAL A 136 -10.09 -1.44 -2.94
CA VAL A 136 -9.28 -2.51 -2.36
C VAL A 136 -7.83 -2.04 -2.41
N LYS A 137 -7.20 -1.93 -1.24
CA LYS A 137 -5.85 -1.41 -1.10
C LYS A 137 -5.03 -2.32 -0.18
N PRO A 138 -4.50 -3.44 -0.70
CA PRO A 138 -3.73 -4.37 0.10
C PRO A 138 -2.44 -3.73 0.60
N LYS A 139 -2.02 -4.11 1.80
CA LYS A 139 -0.69 -3.81 2.35
C LYS A 139 -0.07 -5.09 2.90
N VAL A 140 1.16 -5.39 2.50
CA VAL A 140 1.94 -6.49 3.08
C VAL A 140 2.87 -5.95 4.17
N LEU A 141 2.91 -6.65 5.30
CA LEU A 141 3.85 -6.44 6.39
C LEU A 141 4.88 -7.56 6.40
N PHE A 142 6.15 -7.19 6.56
CA PHE A 142 7.27 -8.12 6.58
C PHE A 142 8.32 -7.67 7.59
N VAL A 143 9.21 -8.57 7.98
CA VAL A 143 10.40 -8.24 8.79
C VAL A 143 11.67 -8.64 8.05
N ASP A 144 12.73 -7.87 8.25
CA ASP A 144 14.07 -8.25 7.81
C ASP A 144 14.71 -9.28 8.77
N GLU A 145 15.91 -9.74 8.44
CA GLU A 145 16.67 -10.69 9.26
C GLU A 145 17.10 -10.17 10.64
N ARG A 146 17.07 -8.84 10.84
CA ARG A 146 17.37 -8.18 12.11
C ARG A 146 16.10 -7.94 12.94
N GLY A 147 14.94 -8.34 12.42
CA GLY A 147 13.63 -8.12 13.04
C GLY A 147 13.06 -6.72 12.81
N VAL A 148 13.62 -5.93 11.89
CA VAL A 148 13.10 -4.60 11.56
C VAL A 148 11.83 -4.76 10.72
N LEU A 149 10.75 -4.12 11.16
CA LEU A 149 9.46 -4.14 10.47
C LEU A 149 9.49 -3.25 9.22
N GLY A 150 9.03 -3.79 8.10
CA GLY A 150 8.78 -3.10 6.85
C GLY A 150 7.36 -3.34 6.33
N SER A 151 6.95 -2.51 5.37
CA SER A 151 5.66 -2.67 4.69
C SER A 151 5.73 -2.24 3.23
N PHE A 152 4.88 -2.84 2.40
CA PHE A 152 4.67 -2.43 1.02
C PHE A 152 3.17 -2.30 0.75
N GLU A 153 2.76 -1.13 0.24
CA GLU A 153 1.39 -0.85 -0.17
C GLU A 153 1.23 -1.09 -1.67
N PHE A 154 0.23 -1.90 -2.04
CA PHE A 154 -0.12 -2.12 -3.43
C PHE A 154 -0.90 -0.94 -3.98
N GLN A 155 -0.90 -0.80 -5.30
CA GLN A 155 -1.74 0.19 -5.98
C GLN A 155 -3.22 -0.12 -5.73
N PRO A 156 -4.04 0.84 -5.27
CA PRO A 156 -5.44 0.61 -4.99
C PRO A 156 -6.21 0.29 -6.27
N ILE A 157 -7.21 -0.60 -6.16
CA ILE A 157 -8.13 -0.93 -7.26
C ILE A 157 -9.56 -0.62 -6.82
N ALA A 158 -10.25 0.20 -7.60
CA ALA A 158 -11.69 0.40 -7.47
C ALA A 158 -12.46 -0.79 -8.07
N VAL A 159 -13.40 -1.33 -7.30
CA VAL A 159 -14.29 -2.42 -7.67
C VAL A 159 -15.72 -1.93 -7.60
N VAL A 160 -16.47 -2.12 -8.69
CA VAL A 160 -17.88 -1.73 -8.79
C VAL A 160 -18.76 -2.96 -8.65
N VAL A 161 -19.62 -2.98 -7.64
CA VAL A 161 -20.61 -4.04 -7.43
C VAL A 161 -21.99 -3.52 -7.80
N ARG A 162 -22.65 -4.21 -8.74
CA ARG A 162 -23.99 -3.89 -9.24
C ARG A 162 -24.98 -4.98 -8.82
N GLU A 163 -26.25 -4.61 -8.68
CA GLU A 163 -27.32 -5.61 -8.53
C GLU A 163 -27.40 -6.48 -9.80
N LEU A 164 -27.62 -7.78 -9.62
CA LEU A 164 -27.95 -8.66 -10.73
C LEU A 164 -29.38 -8.35 -11.19
N GLY A 165 -29.52 -7.68 -12.32
CA GLY A 165 -30.82 -7.39 -12.90
C GLY A 165 -31.51 -8.68 -13.35
N ILE A 166 -32.68 -8.97 -12.78
CA ILE A 166 -33.57 -10.09 -13.18
C ILE A 166 -34.24 -9.87 -14.56
N SER A 167 -33.81 -8.85 -15.31
CA SER A 167 -34.53 -8.34 -16.49
C SER A 167 -34.67 -9.34 -17.64
N GLY A 168 -33.90 -10.43 -17.67
CA GLY A 168 -33.91 -11.41 -18.75
C GLY A 168 -34.92 -12.56 -18.60
N TRP A 169 -35.41 -12.84 -17.38
CA TRP A 169 -36.16 -14.08 -17.10
C TRP A 169 -37.69 -13.93 -17.13
N LEU A 170 -38.19 -12.68 -17.14
CA LEU A 170 -39.64 -12.40 -17.15
C LEU A 170 -40.27 -12.33 -18.55
N LYS A 171 -39.48 -12.46 -19.63
CA LYS A 171 -40.03 -12.58 -20.97
C LYS A 171 -40.30 -14.06 -21.25
N GLY A 172 -41.50 -14.51 -20.86
CA GLY A 172 -42.01 -15.82 -21.22
C GLY A 172 -42.04 -16.02 -22.75
N PRO A 173 -42.08 -17.28 -23.23
CA PRO A 173 -42.17 -17.56 -24.66
C PRO A 173 -43.41 -16.88 -25.27
N LYS A 174 -43.22 -16.27 -26.43
CA LYS A 174 -44.29 -15.68 -27.26
C LYS A 174 -45.27 -16.74 -27.74
#